data_AF-A0A1Y2E012-F1
#
_entry.id   AF-A0A1Y2E012-F1
#
_cell.length_a   1.000
_cell.length_b   1.000
_cell.length_c   1.000
_cell.angle_alpha   90.00
_cell.angle_beta   90.00
_cell.angle_gamma   90.00
#
_symmetry.space_group_name_H-M   'P 1'
#
loop_
_entity.id
_entity.type
_entity.pdbx_description
1 polymer ?
#
loop_
_entity_poly.entity_id
_entity_poly.type
_entity_poly.pdbx_seq_one_letter_code
_entity_poly.pdbx_strand_id
1 'polypeptide(L)'
;MRLLLDRMGDQITITDGVVEAAAGNKYQGKEVLRLLLDRKGDQITITEEVVYTITESFGQQIVRLLLDRKGDQITITDGVVEAAV
;
A
#
# COMPACT_ATOMS: atom_id res chain seq x y z
N MET A 1 -2.70 -3.80 15.00
CA MET A 1 -1.96 -2.94 14.05
C MET A 1 -1.67 -1.55 14.63
N ARG A 2 -2.68 -0.68 14.87
CA ARG A 2 -2.49 0.72 15.34
C ARG A 2 -1.51 0.87 16.51
N LEU A 3 -1.79 0.21 17.63
CA LEU A 3 -0.96 0.30 18.84
C LEU A 3 0.49 -0.16 18.61
N LEU A 4 0.71 -1.14 17.73
CA LEU A 4 2.06 -1.63 17.41
C LEU A 4 2.85 -0.59 16.62
N LEU A 5 2.24 0.01 15.58
CA LEU A 5 2.88 1.05 14.79
C LEU A 5 3.18 2.31 15.63
N ASP A 6 2.29 2.66 16.57
CA ASP A 6 2.50 3.81 17.47
C ASP A 6 3.65 3.59 18.46
N ARG A 7 3.74 2.38 19.04
CA ARG A 7 4.76 2.09 20.06
C ARG A 7 6.14 1.80 19.48
N MET A 8 6.18 1.10 18.35
CA MET A 8 7.45 0.64 17.80
C MET A 8 8.06 1.67 16.86
N GLY A 9 7.31 2.68 16.41
CA GLY A 9 7.87 3.74 15.56
C GLY A 9 8.69 3.14 14.43
N ASP A 10 9.95 3.53 14.30
CA ASP A 10 10.88 3.07 13.25
C ASP A 10 11.55 1.72 13.52
N GLN A 11 11.25 1.08 14.65
CA GLN A 11 11.74 -0.27 14.96
C GLN A 11 11.03 -1.36 14.15
N ILE A 12 9.89 -1.04 13.52
CA ILE A 12 9.21 -1.93 12.58
C ILE A 12 9.46 -1.41 11.18
N THR A 13 10.11 -2.24 10.36
CA THR A 13 10.19 -2.06 8.91
C THR A 13 8.96 -2.68 8.25
N ILE A 14 8.30 -1.93 7.39
CA ILE A 14 7.25 -2.47 6.52
C ILE A 14 7.92 -3.05 5.28
N THR A 15 7.79 -4.36 5.07
CA THR A 15 8.30 -5.06 3.89
C THR A 15 7.20 -5.26 2.86
N ASP A 16 7.57 -5.55 1.62
CA ASP A 16 6.64 -5.84 0.53
C ASP A 16 5.64 -6.94 0.91
N GLY A 17 6.12 -8.02 1.55
CA GLY A 17 5.26 -9.10 2.03
C GLY A 17 4.22 -8.67 3.08
N VAL A 18 4.47 -7.62 3.87
CA VAL A 18 3.45 -7.04 4.77
C VAL A 18 2.38 -6.30 3.97
N VAL A 19 2.79 -5.59 2.91
CA VAL A 19 1.88 -4.86 2.02
C VAL A 19 1.03 -5.85 1.21
N GLU A 20 1.62 -6.90 0.67
CA GLU A 20 0.94 -7.99 -0.03
C GLU A 20 -0.05 -8.73 0.87
N ALA A 21 0.35 -9.06 2.11
CA ALA A 21 -0.54 -9.70 3.07
C ALA A 21 -1.72 -8.79 3.45
N ALA A 22 -1.48 -7.48 3.56
CA ALA A 22 -2.56 -6.51 3.71
C ALA A 22 -3.44 -6.48 2.46
N ALA A 23 -2.86 -6.56 1.27
CA ALA A 23 -3.59 -6.52 0.02
C ALA A 23 -4.49 -7.74 -0.20
N GLY A 24 -3.98 -8.94 0.08
CA GLY A 24 -4.76 -10.18 -0.01
C GLY A 24 -5.84 -10.36 1.06
N ASN A 25 -5.92 -9.47 2.06
CA ASN A 25 -6.91 -9.60 3.14
C ASN A 25 -8.27 -9.01 2.74
N LYS A 26 -9.19 -9.88 2.33
CA LYS A 26 -10.54 -9.52 1.86
C LYS A 26 -11.44 -8.86 2.93
N TYR A 27 -11.15 -9.03 4.22
CA TYR A 27 -12.00 -8.51 5.29
C TYR A 27 -11.57 -7.12 5.77
N GLN A 28 -10.26 -6.93 6.00
CA GLN A 28 -9.73 -5.70 6.61
C GLN A 28 -8.52 -5.13 5.87
N GLY A 29 -8.13 -5.73 4.75
CA GLY A 29 -6.94 -5.34 3.99
C GLY A 29 -6.91 -3.86 3.63
N LYS A 30 -8.04 -3.32 3.16
CA LYS A 30 -8.22 -1.91 2.84
C LYS A 30 -7.87 -0.98 4.01
N GLU A 31 -8.38 -1.28 5.21
CA GLU A 31 -8.14 -0.48 6.41
C GLU A 31 -6.70 -0.63 6.93
N VAL A 32 -6.12 -1.82 6.79
CA VAL A 32 -4.71 -2.07 7.14
C VAL A 32 -3.77 -1.32 6.19
N LEU A 33 -4.01 -1.39 4.88
CA LEU A 33 -3.23 -0.65 3.86
C LEU A 33 -3.31 0.85 4.07
N ARG A 34 -4.51 1.37 4.32
CA ARG A 34 -4.69 2.79 4.67
C ARG A 34 -3.85 3.16 5.90
N LEU A 35 -3.86 2.34 6.95
CA LEU A 35 -3.09 2.60 8.15
C LEU A 35 -1.57 2.60 7.89
N LEU A 36 -1.11 1.63 7.12
CA LEU A 36 0.30 1.48 6.74
C LEU A 36 0.78 2.70 5.94
N LEU A 37 0.00 3.12 4.94
CA LEU A 37 0.32 4.29 4.13
C LEU A 37 0.29 5.60 4.94
N ASP A 38 -0.64 5.75 5.89
CA ASP A 38 -0.74 6.95 6.75
C ASP A 38 0.44 7.11 7.71
N ARG A 39 0.96 6.00 8.25
CA ARG A 39 1.93 6.03 9.35
C ARG A 39 3.35 5.67 8.94
N LYS A 40 3.47 4.87 7.89
CA LYS A 40 4.71 4.27 7.40
C LYS A 40 4.88 4.42 5.91
N GLY A 41 4.15 5.35 5.30
CA GLY A 41 4.20 5.59 3.87
C GLY A 41 5.63 5.79 3.34
N ASP A 42 6.51 6.49 4.06
CA ASP A 42 7.89 6.75 3.61
C ASP A 42 8.80 5.51 3.69
N GLN A 43 8.36 4.47 4.38
CA GLN A 43 9.07 3.19 4.47
C GLN A 43 8.52 2.16 3.47
N ILE A 44 7.43 2.49 2.78
CA ILE A 44 6.78 1.58 1.83
C ILE A 44 7.24 1.96 0.42
N THR A 45 8.01 1.06 -0.19
CA THR A 45 8.30 1.15 -1.61
C THR A 45 7.09 0.66 -2.39
N ILE A 46 6.55 1.50 -3.27
CA ILE A 46 5.46 1.09 -4.17
C ILE A 46 6.08 0.54 -5.46
N THR A 47 6.02 -0.78 -5.62
CA THR A 47 6.42 -1.48 -6.84
C THR A 47 5.21 -1.74 -7.73
N GLU A 48 5.44 -2.06 -9.01
CA GLU A 48 4.36 -2.42 -9.95
C GLU A 48 3.55 -3.63 -9.44
N GLU A 49 4.22 -4.63 -8.87
CA GLU A 49 3.58 -5.83 -8.30
C GLU A 49 2.66 -5.49 -7.12
N VAL A 50 3.06 -4.56 -6.26
CA VAL A 50 2.24 -4.06 -5.16
C VAL A 50 1.01 -3.33 -5.70
N VAL A 51 1.17 -2.48 -6.73
CA VAL A 51 0.03 -1.80 -7.37
C VAL A 51 -0.93 -2.81 -7.98
N TYR A 52 -0.42 -3.79 -8.73
CA TYR A 52 -1.24 -4.85 -9.34
C TYR A 52 -2.07 -5.61 -8.30
N THR A 53 -1.41 -6.11 -7.25
CA THR A 53 -2.07 -6.87 -6.17
C THR A 53 -3.17 -6.06 -5.49
N ILE A 54 -2.90 -4.77 -5.26
CA ILE A 54 -3.83 -3.84 -4.64
C ILE A 54 -5.03 -3.57 -5.56
N THR A 55 -4.81 -3.36 -6.85
CA THR A 55 -5.92 -3.12 -7.79
C THR A 55 -6.77 -4.37 -7.96
N GLU A 56 -6.16 -5.55 -8.05
CA GLU A 56 -6.89 -6.82 -8.11
C GLU A 56 -7.77 -7.01 -6.86
N SER A 57 -7.25 -6.65 -5.69
CA SER A 57 -7.94 -6.91 -4.41
C SER A 57 -8.97 -5.85 -4.02
N PHE A 58 -8.76 -4.58 -4.34
CA PHE A 58 -9.62 -3.46 -3.87
C PHE A 58 -10.12 -2.52 -4.97
N GLY A 59 -9.69 -2.72 -6.21
CA GLY A 59 -10.00 -1.84 -7.33
C GLY A 59 -9.42 -0.43 -7.19
N GLN A 60 -9.93 0.47 -8.03
CA GLN A 60 -9.40 1.82 -8.24
C GLN A 60 -9.40 2.73 -7.00
N GLN A 61 -10.20 2.44 -5.98
CA GLN A 61 -10.29 3.30 -4.78
C GLN A 61 -8.98 3.35 -3.99
N ILE A 62 -8.24 2.23 -3.90
CA ILE A 62 -6.94 2.26 -3.21
C ILE A 62 -5.83 2.78 -4.11
N VAL A 63 -5.89 2.57 -5.43
CA VAL A 63 -4.96 3.21 -6.37
C VAL A 63 -5.01 4.73 -6.22
N ARG A 64 -6.20 5.32 -6.10
CA ARG A 64 -6.34 6.75 -5.82
C ARG A 64 -5.68 7.14 -4.49
N LEU A 65 -5.86 6.34 -3.45
CA LEU A 65 -5.26 6.60 -2.13
C LEU A 65 -3.72 6.49 -2.15
N LEU A 66 -3.18 5.57 -2.95
CA LEU A 66 -1.74 5.47 -3.21
C LEU A 66 -1.23 6.71 -3.92
N LEU A 67 -1.89 7.15 -5.00
CA LEU A 67 -1.51 8.35 -5.73
C LEU A 67 -1.61 9.62 -4.85
N ASP A 68 -2.66 9.74 -4.03
CA ASP A 68 -2.85 10.90 -3.15
C ASP A 68 -1.77 11.01 -2.06
N ARG A 69 -1.22 9.87 -1.60
CA ARG A 69 -0.26 9.83 -0.48
C ARG A 69 1.19 9.62 -0.90
N LYS A 70 1.40 9.03 -2.08
CA LYS A 70 2.69 8.53 -2.56
C LYS A 70 2.92 8.87 -4.03
N GLY A 71 2.12 9.74 -4.63
CA GLY A 71 2.23 10.06 -6.06
C GLY A 71 3.61 10.57 -6.50
N ASP A 72 4.37 11.19 -5.60
CA ASP A 72 5.76 11.62 -5.80
C ASP A 72 6.78 10.47 -5.71
N GLN A 73 6.41 9.34 -5.10
CA GLN A 73 7.23 8.15 -4.90
C GLN A 73 6.84 7.00 -5.85
N ILE A 74 5.73 7.14 -6.57
CA ILE A 74 5.27 6.17 -7.56
C ILE A 74 5.80 6.57 -8.93
N THR A 75 6.67 5.73 -9.49
CA THR A 75 7.00 5.81 -10.91
C THR A 75 5.82 5.27 -11.71
N ILE A 76 5.14 6.13 -12.44
CA ILE A 76 4.04 5.72 -13.33
C ILE A 76 4.66 5.11 -14.59
N THR A 77 4.48 3.81 -14.75
CA THR A 77 4.87 3.03 -15.94
C THR A 77 3.62 2.56 -16.67
N ASP A 78 3.79 2.05 -17.89
CA ASP A 78 2.67 1.46 -18.66
C ASP A 78 2.00 0.32 -17.88
N GLY A 79 2.77 -0.50 -17.14
CA GLY A 79 2.24 -1.56 -16.29
C GLY A 79 1.38 -1.04 -15.13
N VAL A 80 1.76 0.08 -14.51
CA VAL A 80 0.95 0.74 -13.47
C VAL A 80 -0.36 1.27 -14.05
N VAL A 81 -0.35 1.80 -15.27
CA VAL A 81 -1.56 2.31 -15.94
C VAL A 81 -2.48 1.15 -16.33
N GLU A 82 -1.94 0.08 -16.91
CA GLU A 82 -2.71 -1.12 -17.28
C GLU A 82 -3.37 -1.76 -16.05
N ALA A 83 -2.65 -1.82 -14.92
CA ALA A 83 -3.20 -2.32 -13.67
C ALA A 83 -4.33 -1.46 -13.09
N ALA A 84 -4.55 -0.23 -13.56
CA ALA A 84 -5.56 0.69 -13.03
C ALA A 84 -6.85 0.76 -13.88
N VAL A 85 -6.84 0.21 -15.10
CA VAL A 85 -7.95 0.22 -16.08
C VAL A 85 -8.79 -1.04 -15.95
#